data_AF-A0A453DVL9-F1
#
_entry.id   AF-A0A453DVL9-F1
#
_cell.length_a   1.000
_cell.length_b   1.000
_cell.length_c   1.000
_cell.angle_alpha   90.00
_cell.angle_beta   90.00
_cell.angle_gamma   90.00
#
_symmetry.space_group_name_H-M   'P 1'
#
loop_
_entity.id
_entity.type
_entity.pdbx_description
1 polymer ?
#
loop_
_entity_poly.entity_id
_entity_poly.type
_entity_poly.pdbx_seq_one_letter_code
_entity_poly.pdbx_strand_id
1 'polypeptide(L)' 'MYHQQLSYCITQFVEKDCKLPYTVIKGLLKYWPIRNSTKEVMCLGELEEILEATQPAELFLFSASLQVV' A
#
# COMPACT_ATOMS: atom_id res chain seq x y z
N MET A 1 5.31 15.25 9.45
CA MET A 1 6.48 15.90 8.82
C MET A 1 7.36 14.93 8.01
N TYR A 2 7.25 13.60 8.19
CA TYR A 2 8.06 12.62 7.44
C TYR A 2 7.27 11.76 6.43
N HIS A 3 5.96 11.98 6.35
CA HIS A 3 5.05 11.12 5.57
C HIS A 3 5.37 11.17 4.08
N GLN A 4 5.50 12.35 3.49
CA GLN A 4 5.77 12.47 2.05
C GLN A 4 7.11 11.82 1.65
N GLN A 5 8.15 11.98 2.46
CA GLN A 5 9.45 11.36 2.19
C GLN A 5 9.36 9.84 2.30
N LEU A 6 8.59 9.34 3.27
CA LEU A 6 8.36 7.91 3.45
C LEU A 6 7.55 7.32 2.30
N SER A 7 6.43 7.93 1.91
CA SER A 7 5.62 7.52 0.74
C SER A 7 6.49 7.41 -0.50
N TYR A 8 7.28 8.46 -0.79
CA TYR A 8 8.17 8.48 -1.94
C TYR A 8 9.19 7.34 -1.92
N CYS A 9 9.81 7.07 -0.76
CA CYS A 9 10.74 5.96 -0.62
C CYS A 9 10.06 4.60 -0.78
N ILE A 10 8.84 4.43 -0.28
CA ILE A 10 8.06 3.19 -0.38
C ILE A 10 7.68 2.92 -1.84
N THR A 11 7.16 3.91 -2.56
CA THR A 11 6.78 3.79 -3.97
C THR A 11 7.98 3.42 -4.84
N GLN A 12 9.12 4.11 -4.65
CA GLN A 12 10.39 3.79 -5.32
C GLN A 12 10.94 2.40 -4.98
N PHE A 13 10.59 1.85 -3.82
CA PHE A 13 11.00 0.51 -3.40
C PHE A 13 10.11 -0.56 -4.03
N VAL A 14 8.80 -0.32 -4.08
CA VAL A 14 7.79 -1.18 -4.73
C VAL A 14 8.04 -1.32 -6.24
N GLU A 15 8.42 -0.23 -6.91
CA GLU A 15 8.77 -0.26 -8.35
C GLU A 15 9.94 -1.19 -8.70
N LYS A 16 10.82 -1.50 -7.73
CA LYS A 16 12.03 -2.30 -7.95
C LYS A 16 11.84 -3.80 -7.78
N ASP A 17 10.87 -4.23 -6.99
CA ASP A 17 10.59 -5.66 -6.78
C ASP A 17 9.08 -5.87 -6.64
N CYS A 18 8.53 -6.58 -7.61
CA CYS A 18 7.11 -6.83 -7.76
C CYS A 18 6.48 -7.55 -6.55
N LYS A 19 7.27 -8.26 -5.72
CA LYS A 19 6.77 -8.99 -4.54
C LYS A 19 6.66 -8.15 -3.27
N LEU A 20 7.32 -6.98 -3.24
CA LEU A 20 7.28 -6.05 -2.12
C LEU A 20 5.91 -5.42 -1.86
N PRO A 21 5.11 -5.00 -2.87
CA PRO A 21 3.81 -4.36 -2.60
C PRO A 21 2.90 -5.21 -1.71
N TYR A 22 2.89 -6.54 -1.87
CA TYR A 22 2.16 -7.43 -0.97
C TYR A 22 2.56 -7.27 0.51
N THR A 23 3.87 -7.22 0.79
CA THR A 23 4.40 -7.09 2.15
C THR A 23 4.12 -5.71 2.73
N VAL A 24 4.25 -4.66 1.91
CA VAL A 24 4.01 -3.27 2.30
C VAL A 24 2.52 -3.07 2.63
N ILE A 25 1.61 -3.48 1.74
CA ILE A 25 0.15 -3.35 1.95
C ILE A 25 -0.28 -4.13 3.20
N LYS A 26 0.23 -5.35 3.40
CA LYS A 26 -0.06 -6.13 4.61
C LYS A 26 0.42 -5.42 5.89
N GLY A 27 1.57 -4.76 5.84
CA GLY A 27 2.06 -3.91 6.92
C GLY A 27 1.14 -2.71 7.17
N LEU A 28 0.72 -2.03 6.10
CA LEU A 28 -0.14 -0.84 6.15
C LEU A 28 -1.52 -1.16 6.75
N LEU A 29 -2.12 -2.28 6.33
CA LEU A 29 -3.38 -2.79 6.90
C LEU A 29 -3.24 -3.22 8.37
N LYS A 30 -2.11 -3.81 8.76
CA LYS A 30 -1.85 -4.20 10.16
C LYS A 30 -1.82 -3.00 11.11
N TYR A 31 -1.33 -1.86 10.64
CA TYR A 31 -1.21 -0.63 11.42
C TYR A 31 -2.31 0.39 11.09
N TRP A 32 -3.42 -0.05 10.50
CA TRP A 32 -4.47 0.84 10.04
C TRP A 32 -5.04 1.70 11.19
N PRO A 33 -5.11 3.04 11.03
CA PRO A 33 -5.48 3.94 12.11
C PRO A 33 -7.01 4.11 12.28
N ILE A 34 -7.69 3.13 12.88
CA ILE A 34 -9.17 3.08 13.01
C ILE A 34 -9.81 4.27 13.77
N ARG A 35 -9.05 5.00 14.61
CA ARG A 35 -9.60 6.07 15.48
C ARG A 35 -9.35 7.49 14.95
N ASN A 36 -8.51 7.67 13.93
CA ASN A 36 -8.10 9.00 13.47
C ASN A 36 -8.35 9.17 11.98
N SER A 37 -9.46 9.82 11.63
CA SER A 37 -9.90 10.01 10.25
C SER A 37 -8.88 10.73 9.38
N THR A 38 -8.14 11.71 9.93
CA THR A 38 -7.07 12.40 9.18
C THR A 38 -5.95 11.43 8.79
N LYS A 39 -5.55 10.54 9.70
CA LYS A 39 -4.55 9.51 9.41
C LYS A 39 -5.07 8.43 8.48
N GLU A 40 -6.35 8.07 8.55
CA GLU A 40 -6.96 7.14 7.59
C GLU A 40 -6.92 7.69 6.17
N VAL A 41 -7.28 8.97 5.98
CA VAL A 41 -7.20 9.62 4.66
C VAL A 41 -5.76 9.63 4.13
N MET A 42 -4.78 9.90 5.00
CA MET A 42 -3.37 9.85 4.62
C MET A 42 -2.93 8.43 4.21
N CYS A 43 -3.31 7.40 4.97
CA CYS A 43 -3.02 6.00 4.65
C CYS A 43 -3.72 5.54 3.35
N LEU A 44 -4.93 6.03 3.07
CA LEU A 44 -5.63 5.74 1.81
C LEU A 44 -4.87 6.31 0.60
N GLY A 45 -4.32 7.52 0.72
CA GLY A 45 -3.50 8.12 -0.34
C GLY A 45 -2.21 7.32 -0.60
N GLU A 46 -1.49 6.90 0.44
CA GLU A 46 -0.30 6.06 0.24
C GLU A 46 -0.66 4.70 -0.36
N LEU A 47 -1.79 4.12 0.06
CA LEU A 47 -2.28 2.86 -0.50
C LEU A 47 -2.60 2.99 -1.99
N GLU A 48 -3.22 4.09 -2.41
CA GLU A 48 -3.50 4.38 -3.82
C GLU A 48 -2.21 4.50 -4.65
N GLU A 49 -1.21 5.26 -4.18
CA GLU A 49 0.09 5.39 -4.84
C GLU A 49 0.80 4.03 -5.00
N ILE A 50 0.77 3.19 -3.96
CA ILE A 50 1.38 1.84 -4.00
C ILE A 50 0.63 0.94 -5.00
N LEU A 51 -0.69 1.01 -5.04
CA LEU A 51 -1.50 0.22 -5.97
C LEU A 51 -1.27 0.66 -7.42
N GLU A 52 -1.10 1.96 -7.69
CA GLU A 52 -0.77 2.48 -9.02
C GLU A 52 0.63 2.06 -9.48
N ALA A 53 1.60 2.01 -8.56
CA ALA A 53 2.95 1.52 -8.82
C ALA A 53 3.04 -0.02 -8.95
N THR A 54 2.01 -0.76 -8.53
CA THR A 54 1.99 -2.22 -8.58
C THR A 54 1.56 -2.70 -9.97
N GLN A 55 2.29 -3.69 -10.53
CA GLN A 55 1.94 -4.26 -11.83
C GLN A 55 0.55 -4.90 -11.82
N PRO A 56 -0.24 -4.76 -12.90
CA PRO A 56 -1.61 -5.28 -12.95
C PRO A 56 -1.69 -6.79 -12.69
N ALA A 57 -0.67 -7.56 -13.08
CA ALA A 57 -0.60 -9.00 -12.82
C ALA A 57 -0.54 -9.35 -11.30
N GLU A 58 0.14 -8.55 -10.49
CA GLU A 58 0.20 -8.69 -9.03
C GLU A 58 -1.12 -8.24 -8.37
N LEU A 59 -1.74 -7.19 -8.90
CA LEU A 59 -3.07 -6.74 -8.45
C LEU A 59 -4.15 -7.81 -8.63
N PHE A 60 -4.11 -8.59 -9.72
CA PHE A 60 -5.05 -9.71 -9.91
C PHE A 60 -4.85 -10.84 -8.89
N LEU A 61 -3.60 -11.11 -8.46
CA LEU A 61 -3.34 -12.06 -7.37
C LEU A 61 -3.85 -11.52 -6.02
N PHE A 62 -3.76 -10.21 -5.81
CA PHE A 62 -4.26 -9.54 -4.62
C PHE A 62 -5.79 -9.58 -4.55
N SER A 63 -6.50 -9.26 -5.64
CA SER A 63 -7.97 -9.31 -5.70
C SER A 63 -8.50 -10.74 -5.56
N ALA A 64 -7.82 -11.73 -6.15
CA ALA A 64 -8.14 -13.13 -5.96
C ALA A 64 -7.97 -13.59 -4.50
N SER A 65 -6.97 -13.03 -3.78
CA SER A 65 -6.75 -13.31 -2.35
C SER A 65 -7.79 -12.62 -1.45
N LEU A 66 -8.29 -11.45 -1.83
CA LEU A 66 -9.37 -10.75 -1.11
C LEU A 66 -10.74 -11.40 -1.31
N GLN A 67 -10.98 -12.09 -2.43
CA GLN A 67 -12.25 -12.76 -2.71
C GLN A 67 -12.49 -14.03 -1.86
N VAL A 68 -11.52 -14.42 -1.02
CA VAL A 68 -11.60 -15.55 -0.08
C VAL A 68 -11.86 -15.07 1.36
N VAL A 69 -11.97 -13.76 1.59
CA VAL A 69 -12.40 -13.14 2.87
C VAL A 69 -13.79 -12.56 2.69
#